data_AF-A0A7L7YZM1-F1
#
_entry.id   AF-A0A7L7YZM1-F1
#
_cell.length_a   1.000
_cell.length_b   1.000
_cell.length_c   1.000
_cell.angle_alpha   90.00
_cell.angle_beta   90.00
_cell.angle_gamma   90.00
#
_symmetry.space_group_name_H-M   'P 1'
#
loop_
_entity.id
_entity.type
_entity.pdbx_description
1 polymer ?
#
loop_
_entity_poly.entity_id
_entity_poly.type
_entity_poly.pdbx_seq_one_letter_code
_entity_poly.pdbx_strand_id
1 'polypeptide(L)'
;MEIAVSRTGGMAGMTRTWSVRVDDGADEQAAWCALVDDCPWDEPAAPTPGADRFVYVVRAGDREARLGEAAVDGPWRRLVDRVRDASRGSLGG
;
A
#
# COMPACT_ATOMS: atom_id res chain seq x y z
N MET A 1 -10.19 8.07 -6.67
CA MET A 1 -10.09 7.23 -5.44
C MET A 1 -8.79 7.57 -4.70
N GLU A 2 -8.71 7.37 -3.38
CA GLU A 2 -7.46 7.57 -2.63
C GLU A 2 -6.87 6.22 -2.19
N ILE A 3 -5.56 6.07 -2.38
CA ILE A 3 -4.83 4.88 -1.95
C ILE A 3 -3.67 5.34 -1.06
N ALA A 4 -3.60 4.80 0.15
CA ALA A 4 -2.59 5.12 1.13
C ALA A 4 -1.87 3.87 1.64
N VAL A 5 -0.57 3.96 1.81
CA VAL A 5 0.29 2.92 2.36
C VAL A 5 1.08 3.51 3.51
N SER A 6 0.86 2.99 4.72
CA SER A 6 1.65 3.32 5.89
C SER A 6 2.56 2.15 6.25
N ARG A 7 3.86 2.42 6.32
CA ARG A 7 4.85 1.49 6.86
C ARG A 7 5.30 1.95 8.23
N THR A 8 5.09 1.09 9.22
CA THR A 8 5.36 1.34 10.63
C THR A 8 6.33 0.28 11.13
N GLY A 9 7.53 0.66 11.58
CA GLY A 9 8.45 -0.32 12.16
C GLY A 9 9.90 0.13 12.33
N GLY A 10 10.67 -0.70 13.02
CA GLY A 10 12.06 -0.44 13.45
C GLY A 10 12.19 0.03 14.90
N MET A 11 13.37 -0.20 15.50
CA MET A 11 13.67 0.11 16.91
C MET A 11 13.47 1.58 17.32
N ALA A 12 13.30 2.49 16.36
CA ALA A 12 13.12 3.93 16.60
C ALA A 12 11.69 4.45 16.33
N GLY A 13 10.73 3.58 15.98
CA GLY A 13 9.32 3.99 15.78
C GLY A 13 9.06 4.86 14.54
N MET A 14 9.93 4.83 13.53
CA MET A 14 9.74 5.64 12.32
C MET A 14 8.56 5.12 11.50
N THR A 15 7.58 5.99 11.27
CA THR A 15 6.43 5.73 10.41
C THR A 15 6.63 6.48 9.10
N ARG A 16 6.49 5.79 7.97
CA ARG A 16 6.45 6.43 6.64
C ARG A 16 5.09 6.16 6.01
N THR A 17 4.45 7.22 5.53
CA THR A 17 3.17 7.10 4.83
C THR A 17 3.34 7.66 3.42
N TRP A 18 2.83 6.91 2.44
CA TRP A 18 2.72 7.32 1.05
C TRP A 18 1.24 7.30 0.68
N SER A 19 0.77 8.31 -0.01
CA SER A 19 -0.59 8.37 -0.50
C SER A 19 -0.62 8.90 -1.92
N VAL A 20 -1.54 8.38 -2.72
CA VAL A 20 -1.82 8.85 -4.06
C VAL A 20 -3.32 9.09 -4.18
N ARG A 21 -3.67 10.25 -4.73
CA ARG A 21 -5.02 10.52 -5.19
C ARG A 21 -5.05 10.18 -6.68
N VAL A 22 -5.95 9.30 -7.04
CA VAL A 22 -6.24 8.93 -8.43
C VAL A 22 -7.42 9.78 -8.87
N ASP A 23 -7.18 10.71 -9.79
CA ASP A 23 -8.19 11.58 -10.39
C ASP A 23 -9.14 10.81 -11.31
N ASP A 24 -10.12 11.53 -11.88
CA ASP A 24 -11.28 10.96 -12.57
C ASP A 24 -10.99 10.43 -13.99
N GLY A 25 -9.71 10.39 -14.39
CA GLY A 25 -9.29 9.78 -15.64
C GLY A 25 -9.68 8.30 -15.66
N ALA A 26 -10.63 7.94 -16.54
CA ALA A 26 -11.22 6.60 -16.57
C ALA A 26 -10.17 5.48 -16.70
N ASP A 27 -9.14 5.68 -17.54
CA ASP A 27 -8.07 4.70 -17.77
C ASP A 27 -7.16 4.51 -16.56
N GLU A 28 -6.74 5.60 -15.91
CA GLU A 28 -5.87 5.54 -14.74
C GLU A 28 -6.62 4.93 -13.56
N GLN A 29 -7.86 5.37 -13.34
CA GLN A 29 -8.73 4.81 -12.31
C GLN A 29 -8.97 3.31 -12.51
N ALA A 30 -9.24 2.86 -13.74
CA ALA A 30 -9.39 1.44 -14.04
C ALA A 30 -8.12 0.63 -13.73
N ALA A 31 -6.94 1.16 -14.06
CA ALA A 31 -5.67 0.50 -13.77
C ALA A 31 -5.40 0.36 -12.25
N TRP A 32 -5.71 1.40 -11.47
CA TRP A 32 -5.62 1.34 -10.01
C TRP A 32 -6.64 0.40 -9.39
N CYS A 33 -7.89 0.45 -9.84
CA CYS A 33 -8.93 -0.48 -9.42
C CYS A 33 -8.52 -1.93 -9.67
N ALA A 34 -7.94 -2.25 -10.84
CA ALA A 34 -7.47 -3.59 -11.14
C ALA A 34 -6.34 -4.06 -10.20
N LEU A 35 -5.38 -3.18 -9.87
CA LEU A 35 -4.30 -3.51 -8.93
C LEU A 35 -4.80 -3.72 -7.50
N VAL A 36 -5.77 -2.90 -7.08
CA VAL A 36 -6.43 -3.06 -5.81
C VAL A 36 -7.20 -4.38 -5.81
N ASP A 37 -7.96 -4.70 -6.85
CA ASP A 37 -8.77 -5.92 -6.89
C ASP A 37 -7.95 -7.22 -6.93
N ASP A 38 -6.75 -7.18 -7.53
CA ASP A 38 -5.80 -8.30 -7.54
C ASP A 38 -5.22 -8.62 -6.14
N CYS A 39 -5.31 -7.67 -5.19
CA CYS A 39 -4.81 -7.90 -3.84
C CYS A 39 -5.78 -8.76 -3.01
N PRO A 40 -5.28 -9.77 -2.26
CA PRO A 40 -6.12 -10.61 -1.41
C PRO A 40 -6.50 -9.87 -0.12
N TRP A 41 -7.48 -8.96 -0.20
CA TRP A 41 -7.98 -8.19 0.95
C TRP A 41 -8.73 -9.03 1.99
N ASP A 42 -9.29 -10.17 1.57
CA ASP A 42 -10.11 -11.04 2.43
C ASP A 42 -9.27 -11.77 3.49
N GLU A 43 -8.07 -12.21 3.11
CA GLU A 43 -7.16 -12.94 4.00
C GLU A 43 -5.73 -12.36 3.92
N PRO A 44 -5.49 -11.15 4.46
CA PRO A 44 -4.16 -10.55 4.45
C PRO A 44 -3.25 -11.32 5.41
N ALA A 45 -2.04 -11.64 4.95
CA ALA A 45 -1.07 -12.35 5.77
C ALA A 45 -0.62 -11.47 6.94
N ALA A 46 -1.02 -11.89 8.14
CA ALA A 46 -0.80 -11.14 9.37
C ALA A 46 0.70 -10.98 9.69
N PRO A 47 1.11 -9.83 10.24
CA PRO A 47 2.50 -9.60 10.64
C PRO A 47 2.90 -10.56 11.76
N THR A 48 3.99 -11.31 11.58
CA THR A 48 4.52 -12.22 12.60
C THR A 48 5.52 -11.48 13.49
N PRO A 49 5.25 -11.32 14.80
CA PRO A 49 6.15 -10.62 15.70
C PRO A 49 7.51 -11.35 15.80
N GLY A 50 8.59 -10.65 15.42
CA GLY A 50 9.97 -11.15 15.45
C GLY A 50 10.60 -11.31 14.06
N ALA A 51 9.85 -11.85 13.09
CA ALA A 51 10.29 -11.94 11.69
C ALA A 51 9.98 -10.64 10.92
N ASP A 52 8.77 -10.12 11.11
CA ASP A 52 8.31 -8.87 10.49
C ASP A 52 8.64 -7.68 11.40
N ARG A 53 9.78 -7.04 11.18
CA ARG A 53 10.15 -5.83 11.94
C ARG A 53 9.40 -4.58 11.47
N PHE A 54 8.74 -4.67 10.32
CA PHE A 54 7.94 -3.62 9.74
C PHE A 54 6.55 -4.14 9.42
N VAL A 55 5.57 -3.31 9.72
CA VAL A 55 4.16 -3.56 9.45
C VAL A 55 3.71 -2.56 8.40
N TYR A 56 3.05 -3.06 7.37
CA TYR A 56 2.49 -2.27 6.29
C TYR A 56 0.96 -2.27 6.44
N VAL A 57 0.37 -1.09 6.36
CA VAL A 57 -1.08 -0.87 6.35
C VAL A 57 -1.40 -0.27 5.00
N VAL A 58 -2.15 -0.99 4.19
CA VAL A 58 -2.59 -0.55 2.86
C VAL A 58 -4.07 -0.22 2.94
N ARG A 59 -4.43 0.95 2.40
CA ARG A 59 -5.79 1.49 2.37
C ARG A 59 -6.12 1.89 0.94
N ALA A 60 -7.27 1.48 0.44
CA ALA A 60 -7.74 1.83 -0.90
C ALA A 60 -9.25 2.07 -0.85
N GLY A 61 -9.68 3.34 -0.82
CA GLY A 61 -11.08 3.69 -0.56
C GLY A 61 -11.57 3.10 0.76
N ASP A 62 -12.62 2.27 0.70
CA ASP A 62 -13.20 1.57 1.86
C ASP A 62 -12.44 0.29 2.27
N ARG A 63 -11.45 -0.17 1.51
CA ARG A 63 -10.68 -1.38 1.82
C ARG A 63 -9.45 -1.04 2.66
N GLU A 64 -9.19 -1.82 3.71
CA GLU A 64 -7.98 -1.75 4.53
C GLU A 64 -7.41 -3.15 4.75
N ALA A 65 -6.09 -3.30 4.61
CA ALA A 65 -5.37 -4.52 4.92
C ALA A 65 -4.09 -4.21 5.69
N ARG A 66 -3.78 -5.07 6.67
CA ARG A 66 -2.57 -4.97 7.49
C ARG A 66 -1.72 -6.20 7.29
N LEU A 67 -0.50 -6.00 6.83
CA LEU A 67 0.42 -7.05 6.44
C LEU A 67 1.82 -6.85 7.04
N GLY A 68 2.51 -7.94 7.31
CA GLY A 68 3.94 -7.93 7.64
C GLY A 68 4.81 -7.59 6.43
N GLU A 69 6.07 -7.20 6.65
CA GLU A 69 7.02 -6.97 5.56
C GLU A 69 7.18 -8.20 4.64
N ALA A 70 7.23 -9.40 5.20
CA ALA A 70 7.33 -10.65 4.44
C ALA A 70 6.06 -10.93 3.61
N ALA A 71 4.92 -10.40 4.03
CA ALA A 71 3.64 -10.52 3.34
C ALA A 71 3.46 -9.49 2.20
N VAL A 72 4.29 -8.45 2.13
CA VAL A 72 4.33 -7.50 1.00
C VAL A 72 5.05 -8.15 -0.19
N ASP A 73 4.44 -9.19 -0.75
CA ASP A 73 4.91 -9.88 -1.96
C ASP A 73 3.78 -9.94 -3.01
N GLY A 74 4.11 -10.38 -4.23
CA GLY A 74 3.16 -10.55 -5.33
C GLY A 74 2.31 -9.30 -5.62
N PRO A 75 0.97 -9.38 -5.50
CA PRO A 75 0.06 -8.26 -5.78
C PRO A 75 0.27 -7.08 -4.83
N TRP A 76 0.50 -7.34 -3.53
CA TRP A 76 0.73 -6.31 -2.53
C TRP A 76 1.97 -5.48 -2.84
N ARG A 77 3.06 -6.13 -3.23
CA ARG A 77 4.29 -5.42 -3.60
C ARG A 77 4.08 -4.50 -4.78
N ARG A 78 3.37 -4.98 -5.82
CA ARG A 78 3.04 -4.16 -7.00
C ARG A 78 2.23 -2.92 -6.63
N LEU A 79 1.22 -3.07 -5.78
CA LEU A 79 0.41 -1.95 -5.31
C LEU A 79 1.26 -0.95 -4.52
N VAL A 80 2.03 -1.42 -3.54
CA VAL A 80 2.87 -0.58 -2.68
C VAL A 80 3.94 0.18 -3.48
N ASP A 81 4.61 -0.50 -4.42
CA ASP A 81 5.65 0.13 -5.23
C ASP A 81 5.05 1.17 -6.18
N ARG A 82 3.87 0.90 -6.76
CA ARG A 82 3.17 1.89 -7.59
C ARG A 82 2.71 3.10 -6.78
N VAL A 83 2.18 2.92 -5.58
CA VAL A 83 1.81 4.03 -4.68
C VAL A 83 3.03 4.86 -4.30
N ARG A 84 4.16 4.20 -4.01
CA ARG A 84 5.43 4.90 -3.71
C ARG A 84 5.94 5.70 -4.90
N ASP A 85 5.89 5.14 -6.10
CA ASP A 85 6.32 5.81 -7.33
C ASP A 85 5.44 7.04 -7.62
N ALA A 86 4.12 6.87 -7.60
CA ALA A 86 3.17 7.97 -7.79
C ALA A 86 3.30 9.06 -6.71
N SER A 87 3.51 8.65 -5.45
CA SER A 87 3.72 9.58 -4.33
C SER A 87 5.01 10.39 -4.49
N ARG A 88 6.06 9.83 -5.09
CA ARG A 88 7.30 10.55 -5.41
C ARG A 88 7.09 11.57 -6.53
N GLY A 89 6.28 11.24 -7.55
CA GLY A 89 5.91 12.17 -8.62
C GLY A 89 5.06 13.35 -8.14
N SER A 90 4.19 13.12 -7.16
CA SER A 90 3.29 14.16 -6.63
C SER A 90 3.96 15.21 -5.74
N LEU A 91 5.22 14.99 -5.30
CA LEU A 91 5.98 15.93 -4.46
C LEU A 91 6.84 16.93 -5.25
N GLY A 92 6.72 16.96 -6.59
CA GLY A 92 7.51 17.80 -7.49
C GLY A 92 6.68 18.68 -8.43
N GLY A 93 5.59 19.27 -7.95
CA GLY A 93 4.76 20.25 -8.68
C GLY A 93 4.87 21.65 -8.10
#